data_AF-M0E4K3-F1
#
_entry.id   AF-M0E4K3-F1
#
_cell.length_a   1.000
_cell.length_b   1.000
_cell.length_c   1.000
_cell.angle_alpha   90.00
_cell.angle_beta   90.00
_cell.angle_gamma   90.00
#
_symmetry.space_group_name_H-M   'P 1'
#
loop_
_entity.id
_entity.type
_entity.pdbx_description
1 polymer ?
#
loop_
_entity_poly.entity_id
_entity_poly.type
_entity_poly.pdbx_seq_one_letter_code
_entity_poly.pdbx_strand_id
1 'polypeptide(L)'
;MSKWSDERADHEDEAIEAFLTAHFPAPLLEDQANLSDYSGSEEDISGAEHETINALVSEASEQFTSSKGTLGLAIDFVILAEELAGHDDWLAGFDPTITVNDILDRYDSMAKSSLTLKRGDVREGIRTFHNELIELFREDLNRTNFPSSPGHHTGEWERYDDMLELAFRLSRDGRYVAAQKLFDLGLERLESSEYERRDPPFEDPFLKILRDYERKAPNEQGGSAYQALCYGYVKAEWPHLSLRASKVRTGSSRQQRYGDIDGYHGPDLMISVEVKDRVIDASNVSAELGTMMKVAENTTAIAVAICTEVGADARQTLEEAGVRVIDDAGLERQLRLWDYHKQNRALHGMVHFFANIEENPDGVQRLLRFVSTVDPDNRVLDHLIDPDTQTSLDQT
;
A
#
# COMPACT_ATOMS: atom_id res chain seq x y z
N MET A 1 -16.66 -27.98 -12.75
CA MET A 1 -16.15 -27.02 -11.75
C MET A 1 -14.63 -27.08 -11.85
N SER A 2 -14.08 -26.26 -12.73
CA SER A 2 -12.65 -26.17 -12.99
C SER A 2 -12.14 -24.93 -12.28
N LYS A 3 -11.24 -25.09 -11.32
CA LYS A 3 -10.50 -24.01 -10.68
C LYS A 3 -9.41 -24.65 -9.83
N TRP A 4 -8.19 -24.70 -10.36
CA TRP A 4 -6.99 -24.04 -9.84
C TRP A 4 -5.81 -24.47 -10.72
N SER A 5 -5.03 -23.48 -11.16
CA SER A 5 -3.80 -23.72 -11.92
C SER A 5 -2.77 -24.30 -10.95
N ASP A 6 -2.09 -25.37 -11.36
CA ASP A 6 -0.88 -25.94 -10.74
C ASP A 6 0.34 -24.99 -10.87
N GLU A 7 0.12 -23.69 -11.07
CA GLU A 7 1.17 -22.71 -11.34
C GLU A 7 1.22 -21.69 -10.20
N ARG A 8 2.40 -21.57 -9.58
CA ARG A 8 2.74 -20.56 -8.58
C ARG A 8 2.60 -19.17 -9.21
N ALA A 9 2.35 -18.14 -8.40
CA ALA A 9 2.40 -16.78 -8.93
C ALA A 9 3.85 -16.38 -9.25
N ASP A 10 4.09 -15.57 -10.29
CA ASP A 10 5.44 -15.18 -10.73
C ASP A 10 6.34 -14.69 -9.57
N HIS A 11 5.79 -13.87 -8.66
CA HIS A 11 6.55 -13.39 -7.49
C HIS A 11 6.88 -14.48 -6.46
N GLU A 12 6.04 -15.51 -6.33
CA GLU A 12 6.31 -16.66 -5.46
C GLU A 12 7.44 -17.50 -6.03
N ASP A 13 7.46 -17.71 -7.35
CA ASP A 13 8.53 -18.41 -8.04
C ASP A 13 9.86 -17.66 -7.95
N GLU A 14 9.88 -16.37 -8.24
CA GLU A 14 11.08 -15.54 -8.14
C GLU A 14 11.68 -15.58 -6.71
N ALA A 15 10.84 -15.51 -5.68
CA ALA A 15 11.27 -15.53 -4.29
C ALA A 15 11.82 -16.91 -3.86
N ILE A 16 11.14 -18.00 -4.25
CA ILE A 16 11.59 -19.37 -3.96
C ILE A 16 12.89 -19.68 -4.71
N GLU A 17 13.00 -19.30 -5.99
CA GLU A 17 14.21 -19.48 -6.79
C GLU A 17 15.40 -18.74 -6.19
N ALA A 18 15.20 -17.48 -5.76
CA ALA A 18 16.24 -16.70 -5.09
C ALA A 18 16.72 -17.38 -3.80
N PHE A 19 15.80 -17.91 -2.99
CA PHE A 19 16.13 -18.65 -1.77
C PHE A 19 16.90 -19.95 -2.09
N LEU A 20 16.41 -20.76 -3.02
CA LEU A 20 17.07 -22.02 -3.39
C LEU A 20 18.45 -21.78 -4.00
N THR A 21 18.62 -20.74 -4.82
CA THR A 21 19.92 -20.39 -5.43
C THR A 21 20.96 -19.97 -4.39
N ALA A 22 20.53 -19.46 -3.23
CA ALA A 22 21.45 -19.11 -2.16
C ALA A 22 22.09 -20.35 -1.50
N HIS A 23 21.40 -21.50 -1.52
CA HIS A 23 21.82 -22.73 -0.82
C HIS A 23 22.25 -23.87 -1.75
N PHE A 24 21.74 -23.92 -2.98
CA PHE A 24 22.08 -24.94 -3.98
C PHE A 24 22.98 -24.34 -5.07
N PRO A 25 24.14 -24.94 -5.40
CA PRO A 25 25.07 -24.33 -6.35
C PRO A 25 24.59 -24.35 -7.81
N ALA A 26 25.02 -23.35 -8.57
CA ALA A 26 24.61 -23.05 -9.96
C ALA A 26 24.61 -24.22 -10.99
N PRO A 27 25.49 -25.23 -10.96
CA PRO A 27 25.43 -26.33 -11.93
C PRO A 27 24.12 -27.14 -11.88
N LEU A 28 23.41 -27.13 -10.75
CA LEU A 28 22.09 -27.75 -10.60
C LEU A 28 20.96 -26.92 -11.24
N LEU A 29 21.18 -25.62 -11.41
CA LEU A 29 20.17 -24.65 -11.86
C LEU A 29 20.26 -24.39 -13.38
N GLU A 30 21.45 -24.49 -13.99
CA GLU A 30 21.63 -24.26 -15.43
C GLU A 30 20.97 -25.35 -16.31
N ASP A 31 20.83 -26.59 -15.84
CA ASP A 31 20.08 -27.66 -16.53
C ASP A 31 18.55 -27.52 -16.36
N GLN A 32 18.07 -26.57 -15.54
CA GLN A 32 16.66 -26.38 -15.19
C GLN A 32 16.05 -25.05 -15.65
N ALA A 33 16.81 -24.20 -16.34
CA ALA A 33 16.41 -22.85 -16.77
C ALA A 33 15.26 -22.80 -17.82
N ASN A 34 14.63 -23.93 -18.16
CA ASN A 34 13.38 -24.00 -18.92
C ASN A 34 12.23 -24.48 -18.03
N LEU A 35 11.76 -23.59 -17.16
CA LEU A 35 10.73 -23.80 -16.13
C LEU A 35 9.31 -24.14 -16.66
N SER A 36 9.13 -24.45 -17.95
CA SER A 36 7.90 -25.04 -18.48
C SER A 36 7.97 -26.56 -18.67
N ASP A 37 9.14 -27.17 -18.44
CA ASP A 37 9.35 -28.61 -18.53
C ASP A 37 9.86 -29.16 -17.19
N TYR A 38 8.93 -29.27 -16.22
CA TYR A 38 9.09 -29.98 -14.94
C TYR A 38 9.43 -31.49 -15.10
N SER A 39 9.59 -31.97 -16.34
CA SER A 39 9.81 -33.38 -16.67
C SER A 39 11.28 -33.77 -16.86
N GLY A 40 12.21 -32.80 -16.92
CA GLY A 40 13.62 -33.08 -17.25
C GLY A 40 14.46 -33.62 -16.10
N SER A 41 14.19 -33.25 -14.84
CA SER A 41 15.00 -33.63 -13.67
C SER A 41 14.51 -34.88 -12.93
N GLU A 42 13.30 -35.37 -13.22
CA GLU A 42 12.85 -36.67 -12.69
C GLU A 42 13.57 -37.86 -13.37
N GLU A 43 14.21 -37.65 -14.54
CA GLU A 43 14.84 -38.75 -15.29
C GLU A 43 16.14 -39.28 -14.65
N ASP A 44 16.85 -38.47 -13.84
CA ASP A 44 18.11 -38.85 -13.18
C ASP A 44 17.95 -39.30 -11.72
N ILE A 45 16.80 -39.03 -11.09
CA ILE A 45 16.51 -39.45 -9.72
C ILE A 45 15.95 -40.89 -9.73
N SER A 46 16.57 -41.79 -8.97
CA SER A 46 16.14 -43.18 -8.92
C SER A 46 14.73 -43.33 -8.32
N GLY A 47 14.01 -44.40 -8.66
CA GLY A 47 12.67 -44.65 -8.08
C GLY A 47 12.68 -44.77 -6.55
N ALA A 48 13.74 -45.35 -5.97
CA ALA A 48 13.90 -45.46 -4.52
C ALA A 48 14.15 -44.10 -3.85
N GLU A 49 14.82 -43.19 -4.55
CA GLU A 49 15.03 -41.83 -4.08
C GLU A 49 13.73 -41.02 -4.17
N HIS A 50 12.95 -41.16 -5.24
CA HIS A 50 11.60 -40.60 -5.32
C HIS A 50 10.69 -41.06 -4.17
N GLU A 51 10.75 -42.34 -3.80
CA GLU A 51 10.03 -42.85 -2.62
C GLU A 51 10.47 -42.16 -1.33
N THR A 52 11.77 -41.86 -1.19
CA THR A 52 12.33 -41.15 -0.04
C THR A 52 11.89 -39.68 -0.01
N ILE A 53 11.89 -39.00 -1.16
CA ILE A 53 11.36 -37.63 -1.30
C ILE A 53 9.88 -37.59 -0.90
N ASN A 54 9.08 -38.52 -1.44
CA ASN A 54 7.66 -38.58 -1.14
C ASN A 54 7.40 -38.90 0.34
N ALA A 55 8.23 -39.75 0.96
CA ALA A 55 8.15 -40.02 2.40
C ALA A 55 8.43 -38.75 3.23
N LEU A 56 9.47 -37.98 2.88
CA LEU A 56 9.79 -36.71 3.56
C LEU A 56 8.64 -35.71 3.46
N VAL A 57 8.12 -35.49 2.25
CA VAL A 57 7.00 -34.56 2.02
C VAL A 57 5.73 -35.02 2.75
N SER A 58 5.46 -36.33 2.75
CA SER A 58 4.30 -36.91 3.45
C SER A 58 4.40 -36.71 4.96
N GLU A 59 5.57 -36.97 5.55
CA GLU A 59 5.81 -36.77 6.98
C GLU A 59 5.69 -35.28 7.34
N ALA A 60 6.31 -34.38 6.58
CA ALA A 60 6.18 -32.95 6.78
C ALA A 60 4.71 -32.50 6.71
N SER A 61 3.94 -33.03 5.76
CA SER A 61 2.50 -32.79 5.61
C SER A 61 1.69 -33.30 6.80
N GLU A 62 1.99 -34.49 7.34
CA GLU A 62 1.31 -35.03 8.51
C GLU A 62 1.57 -34.16 9.73
N GLN A 63 2.84 -33.87 10.00
CA GLN A 63 3.28 -33.05 11.13
C GLN A 63 2.74 -31.61 11.05
N PHE A 64 2.65 -31.04 9.85
CA PHE A 64 2.13 -29.69 9.61
C PHE A 64 0.72 -29.50 10.18
N THR A 65 -0.11 -30.55 10.16
CA THR A 65 -1.47 -30.54 10.71
C THR A 65 -1.47 -30.21 12.21
N SER A 66 -0.43 -30.63 12.92
CA SER A 66 -0.26 -30.38 14.36
C SER A 66 0.50 -29.08 14.64
N SER A 67 1.48 -28.73 13.81
CA SER A 67 2.36 -27.58 13.99
C SER A 67 2.89 -27.10 12.65
N LYS A 68 2.45 -25.93 12.18
CA LYS A 68 2.91 -25.34 10.90
C LYS A 68 4.43 -25.17 10.81
N GLY A 69 5.12 -25.09 11.95
CA GLY A 69 6.56 -24.89 11.99
C GLY A 69 7.37 -26.12 11.62
N THR A 70 6.73 -27.30 11.52
CA THR A 70 7.40 -28.54 11.09
C THR A 70 7.70 -28.54 9.59
N LEU A 71 6.92 -27.80 8.79
CA LEU A 71 7.27 -27.55 7.40
C LEU A 71 8.60 -26.79 7.31
N GLY A 72 8.74 -25.71 8.08
CA GLY A 72 10.00 -24.96 8.16
C GLY A 72 11.15 -25.87 8.58
N LEU A 73 10.92 -26.73 9.58
CA LEU A 73 11.93 -27.68 10.04
C LEU A 73 12.33 -28.72 8.98
N ALA A 74 11.38 -29.24 8.19
CA ALA A 74 11.68 -30.15 7.10
C ALA A 74 12.57 -29.49 6.03
N ILE A 75 12.26 -28.24 5.68
CA ILE A 75 13.09 -27.45 4.75
C ILE A 75 14.47 -27.20 5.38
N ASP A 76 14.54 -26.81 6.65
CA ASP A 76 15.81 -26.60 7.36
C ASP A 76 16.73 -27.83 7.31
N PHE A 77 16.17 -29.04 7.43
CA PHE A 77 16.94 -30.29 7.35
C PHE A 77 17.48 -30.55 5.95
N VAL A 78 16.70 -30.26 4.91
CA VAL A 78 17.13 -30.38 3.52
C VAL A 78 18.27 -29.40 3.23
N ILE A 79 18.12 -28.13 3.64
CA ILE A 79 19.17 -27.11 3.48
C ILE A 79 20.42 -27.48 4.29
N LEU A 80 20.27 -27.93 5.53
CA LEU A 80 21.40 -28.37 6.35
C LEU A 80 22.18 -29.51 5.68
N ALA A 81 21.50 -30.51 5.14
CA ALA A 81 22.14 -31.62 4.46
C ALA A 81 22.88 -31.16 3.19
N GLU A 82 22.32 -30.20 2.47
CA GLU A 82 22.93 -29.63 1.26
C GLU A 82 24.19 -28.80 1.57
N GLU A 83 24.12 -27.90 2.54
CA GLU A 83 25.28 -27.07 2.97
C GLU A 83 26.45 -27.96 3.41
N LEU A 84 26.15 -29.04 4.14
CA LEU A 84 27.17 -30.01 4.54
C LEU A 84 27.72 -30.82 3.35
N ALA A 85 26.89 -31.15 2.35
CA ALA A 85 27.33 -31.85 1.13
C ALA A 85 28.30 -31.03 0.27
N GLY A 86 28.27 -29.69 0.39
CA GLY A 86 29.28 -28.81 -0.20
C GLY A 86 30.71 -29.06 0.32
N HIS A 87 30.83 -29.74 1.46
CA HIS A 87 32.10 -29.97 2.16
C HIS A 87 32.35 -31.45 2.52
N ASP A 88 31.39 -32.34 2.28
CA ASP A 88 31.47 -33.76 2.62
C ASP A 88 30.86 -34.65 1.54
N ASP A 89 31.72 -35.34 0.77
CA ASP A 89 31.32 -36.26 -0.29
C ASP A 89 30.42 -37.42 0.20
N TRP A 90 30.38 -37.71 1.51
CA TRP A 90 29.45 -38.70 2.07
C TRP A 90 27.98 -38.34 1.84
N LEU A 91 27.68 -37.06 1.69
CA LEU A 91 26.33 -36.54 1.44
C LEU A 91 26.11 -36.15 -0.02
N ALA A 92 27.04 -36.46 -0.93
CA ALA A 92 26.92 -36.05 -2.32
C ALA A 92 25.88 -36.86 -3.11
N GLY A 93 25.65 -38.12 -2.74
CA GLY A 93 24.77 -39.05 -3.45
C GLY A 93 23.67 -39.64 -2.57
N PHE A 94 22.73 -40.33 -3.21
CA PHE A 94 21.64 -41.03 -2.54
C PHE A 94 22.17 -42.24 -1.76
N ASP A 95 21.88 -42.28 -0.45
CA ASP A 95 22.19 -43.40 0.43
C ASP A 95 21.00 -43.66 1.37
N PRO A 96 20.17 -44.67 1.09
CA PRO A 96 18.98 -44.97 1.91
C PRO A 96 19.31 -45.58 3.27
N THR A 97 20.59 -45.88 3.55
CA THR A 97 21.02 -46.54 4.78
C THR A 97 21.41 -45.58 5.90
N ILE A 98 21.52 -44.27 5.60
CA ILE A 98 21.86 -43.26 6.59
C ILE A 98 20.79 -43.21 7.70
N THR A 99 21.27 -43.25 8.95
CA THR A 99 20.47 -43.07 10.16
C THR A 99 20.91 -41.84 10.94
N VAL A 100 20.10 -41.37 11.89
CA VAL A 100 20.43 -40.23 12.74
C VAL A 100 21.68 -40.49 13.58
N ASN A 101 21.92 -41.75 13.99
CA ASN A 101 23.13 -42.12 14.71
C ASN A 101 24.36 -41.95 13.82
N ASP A 102 24.30 -42.33 12.54
CA ASP A 102 25.42 -42.13 11.60
C ASP A 102 25.75 -40.64 11.44
N ILE A 103 24.71 -39.79 11.39
CA ILE A 103 24.85 -38.33 11.30
C ILE A 103 25.53 -37.79 12.57
N LEU A 104 25.01 -38.13 13.75
CA LEU A 104 25.50 -37.62 15.03
C LEU A 104 26.87 -38.20 15.43
N ASP A 105 27.24 -39.39 14.96
CA ASP A 105 28.59 -39.95 15.14
C ASP A 105 29.61 -39.29 14.21
N ARG A 106 29.18 -38.83 13.03
CA ARG A 106 30.06 -38.21 12.03
C ARG A 106 30.29 -36.72 12.27
N TYR A 107 29.29 -36.03 12.81
CA TYR A 107 29.30 -34.58 13.03
C TYR A 107 29.21 -34.26 14.52
N ASP A 108 30.10 -33.37 15.00
CA ASP A 108 30.02 -32.89 16.37
C ASP A 108 28.73 -32.06 16.55
N SER A 109 27.78 -32.56 17.36
CA SER A 109 26.58 -31.83 17.73
C SER A 109 26.89 -30.83 18.85
N MET A 110 26.80 -29.55 18.53
CA MET A 110 27.37 -28.48 19.36
C MET A 110 26.36 -27.76 20.28
N ALA A 111 25.05 -27.97 20.13
CA ALA A 111 24.03 -27.20 20.85
C ALA A 111 22.80 -28.02 21.26
N LYS A 112 22.32 -27.82 22.49
CA LYS A 112 21.09 -28.45 23.03
C LYS A 112 19.79 -27.73 22.67
N SER A 113 19.88 -26.50 22.15
CA SER A 113 18.73 -25.62 21.94
C SER A 113 18.29 -25.52 20.47
N SER A 114 19.05 -26.10 19.55
CA SER A 114 18.79 -26.19 18.12
C SER A 114 19.88 -27.07 17.49
N LEU A 115 19.56 -27.83 16.44
CA LEU A 115 20.53 -28.67 15.75
C LEU A 115 21.64 -27.80 15.13
N THR A 116 22.89 -28.11 15.48
CA THR A 116 24.08 -27.50 14.89
C THR A 116 25.12 -28.58 14.71
N LEU A 117 25.46 -28.86 13.46
CA LEU A 117 26.42 -29.90 13.09
C LEU A 117 27.74 -29.25 12.70
N LYS A 118 28.84 -29.79 13.21
CA LYS A 118 30.19 -29.30 12.93
C LYS A 118 31.08 -30.42 12.43
N ARG A 119 31.88 -30.15 11.39
CA ARG A 119 32.97 -31.02 10.94
C ARG A 119 34.15 -30.20 10.45
N GLY A 120 35.31 -30.39 11.10
CA GLY A 120 36.48 -29.55 10.85
C GLY A 120 36.19 -28.09 11.14
N ASP A 121 36.35 -27.23 10.13
CA ASP A 121 36.07 -25.79 10.22
C ASP A 121 34.64 -25.42 9.77
N VAL A 122 33.88 -26.37 9.20
CA VAL A 122 32.50 -26.16 8.73
C VAL A 122 31.53 -26.34 9.88
N ARG A 123 30.58 -25.42 10.03
CA ARG A 123 29.60 -25.42 11.10
C ARG A 123 28.27 -24.84 10.60
N GLU A 124 27.28 -25.71 10.48
CA GLU A 124 25.95 -25.35 10.00
C GLU A 124 24.87 -25.62 11.05
N GLY A 125 23.83 -24.80 11.07
CA GLY A 125 22.78 -24.91 12.07
C GLY A 125 21.43 -24.41 11.59
N ILE A 126 20.39 -25.22 11.83
CA ILE A 126 19.03 -25.02 11.31
C ILE A 126 18.40 -23.71 11.74
N ARG A 127 18.84 -23.12 12.86
CA ARG A 127 18.27 -21.86 13.36
C ARG A 127 18.49 -20.68 12.41
N THR A 128 19.58 -20.67 11.65
CA THR A 128 19.85 -19.60 10.68
C THR A 128 18.86 -19.72 9.52
N PHE A 129 18.81 -20.89 8.89
CA PHE A 129 17.89 -21.20 7.79
C PHE A 129 16.43 -20.96 8.17
N HIS A 130 16.03 -21.33 9.38
CA HIS A 130 14.66 -21.11 9.84
C HIS A 130 14.29 -19.63 9.94
N ASN A 131 15.23 -18.74 10.28
CA ASN A 131 14.93 -17.30 10.27
C ASN A 131 14.75 -16.79 8.85
N GLU A 132 15.56 -17.26 7.90
CA GLU A 132 15.44 -16.91 6.49
C GLU A 132 14.10 -17.40 5.92
N LEU A 133 13.66 -18.61 6.29
CA LEU A 133 12.33 -19.12 5.93
C LEU A 133 11.19 -18.28 6.53
N ILE A 134 11.34 -17.77 7.75
CA ILE A 134 10.35 -16.87 8.35
C ILE A 134 10.20 -15.60 7.52
N GLU A 135 11.31 -15.01 7.10
CA GLU A 135 11.31 -13.81 6.26
C GLU A 135 10.69 -14.12 4.89
N LEU A 136 11.17 -15.17 4.21
CA LEU A 136 10.63 -15.60 2.91
C LEU A 136 9.12 -15.85 2.95
N PHE A 137 8.64 -16.72 3.86
CA PHE A 137 7.22 -17.05 3.88
C PHE A 137 6.34 -15.86 4.26
N ARG A 138 6.75 -15.03 5.22
CA ARG A 138 5.87 -13.98 5.75
C ARG A 138 5.90 -12.71 4.92
N GLU A 139 7.08 -12.31 4.44
CA GLU A 139 7.29 -11.03 3.77
C GLU A 139 7.24 -11.18 2.24
N ASP A 140 7.90 -12.20 1.68
CA ASP A 140 8.01 -12.33 0.21
C ASP A 140 6.86 -13.15 -0.37
N LEU A 141 6.42 -14.20 0.33
CA LEU A 141 5.32 -15.10 -0.10
C LEU A 141 3.96 -14.74 0.52
N ASN A 142 3.86 -13.68 1.31
CA ASN A 142 2.62 -13.23 1.96
C ASN A 142 1.88 -14.31 2.79
N ARG A 143 2.58 -15.33 3.28
CA ARG A 143 2.07 -16.38 4.18
C ARG A 143 2.24 -15.99 5.63
N THR A 144 1.52 -14.93 6.05
CA THR A 144 1.65 -14.31 7.38
C THR A 144 1.38 -15.25 8.56
N ASN A 145 0.70 -16.37 8.31
CA ASN A 145 0.39 -17.41 9.30
C ASN A 145 1.50 -18.47 9.45
N PHE A 146 2.64 -18.32 8.76
CA PHE A 146 3.85 -19.09 9.02
C PHE A 146 4.44 -18.71 10.40
N PRO A 147 4.82 -19.69 11.24
CA PRO A 147 5.23 -19.41 12.62
C PRO A 147 6.49 -18.55 12.73
N SER A 148 6.50 -17.58 13.65
CA SER A 148 7.62 -16.65 13.85
C SER A 148 8.46 -16.94 15.11
N SER A 149 8.39 -18.17 15.64
CA SER A 149 9.08 -18.57 16.88
C SER A 149 10.17 -19.61 16.59
N PRO A 150 11.30 -19.21 15.98
CA PRO A 150 12.34 -20.12 15.48
C PRO A 150 12.90 -21.00 16.60
N GLY A 151 13.09 -20.46 17.80
CA GLY A 151 13.61 -21.22 18.95
C GLY A 151 12.66 -22.29 19.47
N HIS A 152 11.34 -22.13 19.29
CA HIS A 152 10.36 -23.15 19.68
C HIS A 152 10.41 -24.33 18.71
N HIS A 153 10.44 -24.06 17.41
CA HIS A 153 10.40 -25.11 16.38
C HIS A 153 11.74 -25.84 16.22
N THR A 154 12.83 -25.09 16.13
CA THR A 154 14.17 -25.68 15.99
C THR A 154 14.69 -26.33 17.27
N GLY A 155 14.13 -25.98 18.44
CA GLY A 155 14.53 -26.54 19.73
C GLY A 155 14.00 -27.95 20.00
N GLU A 156 12.96 -28.38 19.29
CA GLU A 156 12.37 -29.71 19.42
C GLU A 156 12.73 -30.64 18.26
N TRP A 157 13.80 -30.34 17.53
CA TRP A 157 14.22 -31.06 16.32
C TRP A 157 14.35 -32.59 16.52
N GLU A 158 14.75 -33.04 17.71
CA GLU A 158 14.90 -34.47 18.06
C GLU A 158 13.60 -35.26 17.95
N ARG A 159 12.43 -34.60 17.98
CA ARG A 159 11.13 -35.26 17.77
C ARG A 159 10.87 -35.63 16.32
N TYR A 160 11.71 -35.14 15.41
CA TYR A 160 11.57 -35.21 13.97
C TYR A 160 12.85 -35.78 13.34
N ASP A 161 13.49 -36.71 14.05
CA ASP A 161 14.72 -37.38 13.62
C ASP A 161 14.51 -38.22 12.36
N ASP A 162 13.32 -38.77 12.16
CA ASP A 162 12.84 -39.38 10.94
C ASP A 162 12.89 -38.45 9.71
N MET A 163 12.39 -37.22 9.82
CA MET A 163 12.50 -36.21 8.75
C MET A 163 13.96 -35.83 8.49
N LEU A 164 14.77 -35.72 9.55
CA LEU A 164 16.21 -35.46 9.43
C LEU A 164 16.92 -36.59 8.68
N GLU A 165 16.64 -37.86 9.01
CA GLU A 165 17.17 -39.01 8.29
C GLU A 165 16.79 -38.98 6.82
N LEU A 166 15.50 -38.77 6.52
CA LEU A 166 15.00 -38.72 5.15
C LEU A 166 15.71 -37.62 4.33
N ALA A 167 15.91 -36.43 4.90
CA ALA A 167 16.64 -35.35 4.23
C ALA A 167 18.12 -35.69 3.94
N PHE A 168 18.79 -36.38 4.88
CA PHE A 168 20.21 -36.76 4.73
C PHE A 168 20.42 -37.92 3.76
N ARG A 169 19.43 -38.80 3.56
CA ARG A 169 19.47 -39.91 2.60
C ARG A 169 19.49 -39.47 1.14
N LEU A 170 18.92 -38.29 0.85
CA LEU A 170 18.77 -37.77 -0.51
C LEU A 170 20.12 -37.35 -1.11
N SER A 171 20.27 -37.51 -2.43
CA SER A 171 21.32 -36.85 -3.19
C SER A 171 21.11 -35.33 -3.24
N ARG A 172 22.05 -34.59 -3.82
CA ARG A 172 21.90 -33.14 -4.02
C ARG A 172 20.70 -32.80 -4.90
N ASP A 173 20.51 -33.53 -5.99
CA ASP A 173 19.38 -33.37 -6.91
C ASP A 173 18.07 -33.71 -6.18
N GLY A 174 18.06 -34.81 -5.41
CA GLY A 174 16.92 -35.22 -4.61
C GLY A 174 16.53 -34.20 -3.53
N ARG A 175 17.51 -33.56 -2.89
CA ARG A 175 17.29 -32.47 -1.91
C ARG A 175 16.66 -31.26 -2.57
N TYR A 176 17.14 -30.86 -3.73
CA TYR A 176 16.57 -29.74 -4.47
C TYR A 176 15.10 -30.00 -4.83
N VAL A 177 14.79 -31.17 -5.38
CA VAL A 177 13.40 -31.57 -5.70
C VAL A 177 12.54 -31.67 -4.43
N ALA A 178 13.07 -32.20 -3.34
CA ALA A 178 12.36 -32.24 -2.06
C ALA A 178 12.06 -30.84 -1.52
N ALA A 179 13.02 -29.90 -1.61
CA ALA A 179 12.83 -28.51 -1.18
C ALA A 179 11.70 -27.84 -1.99
N GLN A 180 11.68 -28.00 -3.32
CA GLN A 180 10.60 -27.47 -4.16
C GLN A 180 9.23 -28.02 -3.75
N LYS A 181 9.11 -29.35 -3.55
CA LYS A 181 7.84 -29.97 -3.12
C LYS A 181 7.40 -29.53 -1.73
N LEU A 182 8.33 -29.25 -0.82
CA LEU A 182 8.02 -28.69 0.50
C LEU A 182 7.53 -27.23 0.38
N PHE A 183 8.11 -26.43 -0.51
CA PHE A 183 7.57 -25.10 -0.81
C PHE A 183 6.17 -25.15 -1.40
N ASP A 184 5.89 -26.07 -2.32
CA ASP A 184 4.54 -26.29 -2.87
C ASP A 184 3.53 -26.62 -1.77
N LEU A 185 3.89 -27.54 -0.87
CA LEU A 185 3.08 -27.87 0.30
C LEU A 185 2.80 -26.64 1.17
N GLY A 186 3.80 -25.77 1.34
CA GLY A 186 3.67 -24.50 2.05
C GLY A 186 2.70 -23.54 1.37
N LEU A 187 2.85 -23.33 0.06
CA LEU A 187 1.98 -22.45 -0.71
C LEU A 187 0.53 -22.96 -0.77
N GLU A 188 0.34 -24.28 -0.81
CA GLU A 188 -0.97 -24.95 -0.80
C GLU A 188 -1.68 -24.79 0.55
N ARG A 189 -0.96 -24.94 1.67
CA ARG A 189 -1.57 -25.07 3.00
C ARG A 189 -1.51 -23.84 3.88
N LEU A 190 -0.58 -22.92 3.63
CA LEU A 190 -0.53 -21.65 4.34
C LEU A 190 -1.54 -20.68 3.72
N GLU A 191 -2.07 -19.78 4.56
CA GLU A 191 -3.07 -18.82 4.07
C GLU A 191 -2.33 -17.69 3.37
N SER A 192 -2.68 -17.43 2.11
CA SER A 192 -2.23 -16.25 1.40
C SER A 192 -2.95 -15.01 1.94
N SER A 193 -2.18 -13.95 2.20
CA SER A 193 -2.68 -12.64 2.58
C SER A 193 -2.43 -11.63 1.47
N GLU A 194 -3.25 -11.67 0.42
CA GLU A 194 -3.23 -10.63 -0.62
C GLU A 194 -3.99 -9.39 -0.14
N TYR A 195 -3.39 -8.21 -0.35
CA TYR A 195 -4.06 -6.94 -0.10
C TYR A 195 -4.95 -6.58 -1.30
N GLU A 196 -6.24 -6.29 -1.04
CA GLU A 196 -7.12 -5.77 -2.08
C GLU A 196 -6.58 -4.42 -2.60
N ARG A 197 -6.22 -4.38 -3.88
CA ARG A 197 -5.80 -3.16 -4.57
C ARG A 197 -6.83 -2.81 -5.64
N ARG A 198 -7.25 -1.54 -5.67
CA ARG A 198 -8.04 -1.00 -6.77
C ARG A 198 -7.12 -0.66 -7.95
N ASP A 199 -7.50 -1.09 -9.14
CA ASP A 199 -6.86 -0.74 -10.41
C ASP A 199 -7.92 -0.26 -11.43
N PRO A 200 -7.82 0.98 -11.97
CA PRO A 200 -6.83 2.00 -11.66
C PRO A 200 -6.98 2.58 -10.24
N PRO A 201 -5.91 3.14 -9.66
CA PRO A 201 -6.00 3.86 -8.39
C PRO A 201 -6.99 5.04 -8.52
N PHE A 202 -7.52 5.49 -7.38
CA PHE A 202 -8.32 6.71 -7.40
C PHE A 202 -7.45 7.93 -7.75
N GLU A 203 -8.03 8.82 -8.54
CA GLU A 203 -7.43 10.11 -8.87
C GLU A 203 -7.62 11.13 -7.72
N ASP A 204 -6.87 12.22 -7.76
CA ASP A 204 -6.96 13.34 -6.80
C ASP A 204 -7.59 14.60 -7.44
N PRO A 205 -8.88 14.58 -7.84
CA PRO A 205 -9.45 15.60 -8.72
C PRO A 205 -9.40 17.00 -8.12
N PHE A 206 -9.65 17.12 -6.82
CA PHE A 206 -9.70 18.43 -6.16
C PHE A 206 -8.31 19.02 -5.90
N LEU A 207 -7.33 18.16 -5.60
CA LEU A 207 -5.92 18.57 -5.54
C LEU A 207 -5.41 19.07 -6.89
N LYS A 208 -5.79 18.38 -7.98
CA LYS A 208 -5.46 18.81 -9.35
C LYS A 208 -6.12 20.14 -9.71
N ILE A 209 -7.37 20.37 -9.28
CA ILE A 209 -8.02 21.68 -9.43
C ILE A 209 -7.22 22.78 -8.72
N LEU A 210 -6.78 22.57 -7.48
CA LEU A 210 -6.01 23.58 -6.74
C LEU A 210 -4.74 24.01 -7.49
N ARG A 211 -4.02 23.05 -8.09
CA ARG A 211 -2.74 23.27 -8.76
C ARG A 211 -2.88 23.80 -10.18
N ASP A 212 -3.77 23.20 -10.97
CA ASP A 212 -3.70 23.27 -12.42
C ASP A 212 -4.91 23.99 -13.05
N TYR A 213 -6.00 24.22 -12.29
CA TYR A 213 -7.20 24.89 -12.83
C TYR A 213 -7.00 26.40 -12.99
N GLU A 214 -7.22 26.91 -14.21
CA GLU A 214 -7.10 28.34 -14.49
C GLU A 214 -8.22 29.15 -13.81
N ARG A 215 -7.84 29.98 -12.82
CA ARG A 215 -8.79 30.73 -11.97
C ARG A 215 -9.45 31.93 -12.64
N LYS A 216 -9.04 32.29 -13.87
CA LYS A 216 -9.56 33.44 -14.63
C LYS A 216 -10.13 32.99 -15.96
N ALA A 217 -11.28 33.55 -16.35
CA ALA A 217 -11.84 33.41 -17.69
C ALA A 217 -12.63 34.68 -18.07
N PRO A 218 -12.76 34.99 -19.38
CA PRO A 218 -13.47 36.18 -19.85
C PRO A 218 -14.93 36.27 -19.38
N ASN A 219 -15.61 35.14 -19.23
CA ASN A 219 -17.02 35.06 -18.85
C ASN A 219 -17.23 34.81 -17.34
N GLU A 220 -16.19 34.96 -16.53
CA GLU A 220 -16.26 34.74 -15.08
C GLU A 220 -15.90 36.01 -14.29
N GLN A 221 -16.53 36.18 -13.13
CA GLN A 221 -16.19 37.27 -12.24
C GLN A 221 -14.82 37.01 -11.61
N GLY A 222 -13.95 38.03 -11.59
CA GLY A 222 -12.64 37.89 -10.93
C GLY A 222 -12.80 37.45 -9.47
N GLY A 223 -12.15 36.34 -9.11
CA GLY A 223 -12.23 35.72 -7.78
C GLY A 223 -13.30 34.61 -7.64
N SER A 224 -14.22 34.43 -8.59
CA SER A 224 -15.30 33.44 -8.46
C SER A 224 -14.78 32.01 -8.42
N ALA A 225 -13.81 31.67 -9.26
CA ALA A 225 -13.21 30.33 -9.27
C ALA A 225 -12.52 29.99 -7.94
N TYR A 226 -11.78 30.95 -7.37
CA TYR A 226 -11.08 30.74 -6.11
C TYR A 226 -12.04 30.66 -4.92
N GLN A 227 -13.08 31.49 -4.89
CA GLN A 227 -14.14 31.40 -3.87
C GLN A 227 -14.94 30.10 -4.00
N ALA A 228 -15.21 29.62 -5.23
CA ALA A 228 -15.85 28.32 -5.46
C ALA A 228 -14.99 27.16 -4.96
N LEU A 229 -13.68 27.20 -5.22
CA LEU A 229 -12.72 26.24 -4.67
C LEU A 229 -12.73 26.26 -3.15
N CYS A 230 -12.60 27.43 -2.54
CA CYS A 230 -12.62 27.58 -1.08
C CYS A 230 -13.96 27.10 -0.49
N TYR A 231 -15.08 27.37 -1.16
CA TYR A 231 -16.39 26.85 -0.74
C TYR A 231 -16.44 25.32 -0.80
N GLY A 232 -15.91 24.70 -1.86
CA GLY A 232 -15.76 23.25 -1.97
C GLY A 232 -14.96 22.67 -0.80
N TYR A 233 -13.80 23.26 -0.52
CA TYR A 233 -12.94 22.90 0.61
C TYR A 233 -13.68 23.04 1.97
N VAL A 234 -14.26 24.21 2.26
CA VAL A 234 -14.99 24.48 3.53
C VAL A 234 -16.15 23.50 3.72
N LYS A 235 -16.89 23.18 2.65
CA LYS A 235 -18.00 22.22 2.67
C LYS A 235 -17.56 20.78 2.96
N ALA A 236 -16.37 20.40 2.49
CA ALA A 236 -15.81 19.09 2.76
C ALA A 236 -15.13 19.01 4.13
N GLU A 237 -14.55 20.10 4.61
CA GLU A 237 -13.85 20.16 5.90
C GLU A 237 -14.82 20.25 7.09
N TRP A 238 -15.89 21.05 6.98
CA TRP A 238 -16.90 21.20 8.02
C TRP A 238 -18.29 20.77 7.56
N PRO A 239 -18.51 19.48 7.21
CA PRO A 239 -19.76 19.00 6.61
C PRO A 239 -20.94 19.00 7.58
N HIS A 240 -20.70 19.19 8.88
CA HIS A 240 -21.71 19.26 9.93
C HIS A 240 -22.32 20.65 10.09
N LEU A 241 -21.76 21.69 9.45
CA LEU A 241 -22.25 23.06 9.53
C LEU A 241 -23.20 23.38 8.37
N SER A 242 -24.18 24.23 8.65
CA SER A 242 -25.01 24.85 7.62
C SER A 242 -24.26 26.05 7.05
N LEU A 243 -23.80 25.93 5.81
CA LEU A 243 -23.02 26.97 5.14
C LEU A 243 -23.90 28.01 4.45
N ARG A 244 -23.54 29.29 4.60
CA ARG A 244 -24.08 30.41 3.84
C ARG A 244 -22.95 31.10 3.09
N ALA A 245 -23.08 31.20 1.78
CA ALA A 245 -22.17 31.93 0.91
C ALA A 245 -22.98 32.73 -0.13
N SER A 246 -22.32 33.65 -0.84
CA SER A 246 -22.96 34.48 -1.86
C SER A 246 -22.07 34.67 -3.08
N LYS A 247 -22.65 35.30 -4.10
CA LYS A 247 -21.92 35.76 -5.28
C LYS A 247 -20.76 36.68 -4.93
N VAL A 248 -19.71 36.63 -5.73
CA VAL A 248 -18.62 37.60 -5.63
C VAL A 248 -19.18 39.02 -5.80
N ARG A 249 -18.60 40.00 -5.08
CA ARG A 249 -18.98 41.43 -5.10
C ARG A 249 -20.33 41.79 -4.46
N THR A 250 -21.07 40.82 -3.93
CA THR A 250 -22.20 41.11 -3.02
C THR A 250 -21.64 41.35 -1.62
N GLY A 251 -21.18 42.57 -1.35
CA GLY A 251 -20.46 42.90 -0.10
C GLY A 251 -21.16 42.32 1.15
N SER A 252 -20.42 41.49 1.91
CA SER A 252 -20.91 40.70 3.04
C SER A 252 -21.67 41.53 4.08
N SER A 253 -21.18 42.75 4.37
CA SER A 253 -21.81 43.71 5.28
C SER A 253 -23.22 44.13 4.87
N ARG A 254 -23.53 44.20 3.56
CA ARG A 254 -24.87 44.56 3.07
C ARG A 254 -25.89 43.45 3.26
N GLN A 255 -25.42 42.22 3.49
CA GLN A 255 -26.24 41.03 3.70
C GLN A 255 -26.19 40.53 5.15
N GLN A 256 -25.67 41.34 6.08
CA GLN A 256 -25.47 40.96 7.49
C GLN A 256 -24.62 39.69 7.67
N ARG A 257 -23.63 39.47 6.79
CA ARG A 257 -22.69 38.35 6.86
C ARG A 257 -21.34 38.80 7.41
N TYR A 258 -20.60 37.84 7.96
CA TYR A 258 -19.32 38.08 8.61
C TYR A 258 -18.15 37.91 7.63
N GLY A 259 -18.20 36.86 6.80
CA GLY A 259 -17.22 36.61 5.74
C GLY A 259 -17.88 36.24 4.42
N ASP A 260 -17.06 35.71 3.51
CA ASP A 260 -17.50 35.18 2.21
C ASP A 260 -18.29 33.87 2.37
N ILE A 261 -17.88 33.03 3.34
CA ILE A 261 -18.50 31.75 3.68
C ILE A 261 -18.66 31.67 5.20
N ASP A 262 -19.90 31.68 5.67
CA ASP A 262 -20.24 31.57 7.09
C ASP A 262 -20.86 30.20 7.38
N GLY A 263 -20.36 29.51 8.42
CA GLY A 263 -20.84 28.20 8.84
C GLY A 263 -21.52 28.25 10.20
N TYR A 264 -22.76 27.76 10.25
CA TYR A 264 -23.62 27.81 11.43
C TYR A 264 -23.94 26.44 11.99
N HIS A 265 -24.08 26.35 13.31
CA HIS A 265 -24.69 25.23 14.01
C HIS A 265 -25.96 25.72 14.71
N GLY A 266 -27.12 25.49 14.08
CA GLY A 266 -28.36 26.14 14.50
C GLY A 266 -28.26 27.66 14.27
N PRO A 267 -28.56 28.51 15.28
CA PRO A 267 -28.43 29.96 15.15
C PRO A 267 -26.98 30.46 15.35
N ASP A 268 -26.08 29.62 15.87
CA ASP A 268 -24.75 30.05 16.31
C ASP A 268 -23.76 30.05 15.14
N LEU A 269 -23.04 31.15 14.97
CA LEU A 269 -21.92 31.25 14.03
C LEU A 269 -20.72 30.49 14.61
N MET A 270 -20.31 29.42 13.94
CA MET A 270 -19.20 28.56 14.38
C MET A 270 -17.91 28.88 13.66
N ILE A 271 -18.00 29.20 12.36
CA ILE A 271 -16.86 29.54 11.52
C ILE A 271 -17.24 30.65 10.54
N SER A 272 -16.31 31.56 10.27
CA SER A 272 -16.44 32.55 9.22
C SER A 272 -15.15 32.59 8.41
N VAL A 273 -15.27 32.50 7.08
CA VAL A 273 -14.16 32.38 6.16
C VAL A 273 -14.17 33.55 5.19
N GLU A 274 -13.05 34.26 5.08
CA GLU A 274 -12.79 35.30 4.09
C GLU A 274 -11.81 34.76 3.05
N VAL A 275 -12.12 34.95 1.77
CA VAL A 275 -11.35 34.40 0.66
C VAL A 275 -10.71 35.53 -0.15
N LYS A 276 -9.41 35.42 -0.40
CA LYS A 276 -8.65 36.40 -1.20
C LYS A 276 -7.81 35.70 -2.27
N ASP A 277 -8.21 35.85 -3.53
CA ASP A 277 -7.43 35.39 -4.69
C ASP A 277 -6.26 36.34 -5.00
N ARG A 278 -5.39 36.56 -4.01
CA ARG A 278 -4.18 37.39 -4.09
C ARG A 278 -3.24 37.12 -2.92
N VAL A 279 -1.99 37.56 -3.08
CA VAL A 279 -0.99 37.62 -2.01
C VAL A 279 -1.38 38.65 -0.96
N ILE A 280 -1.34 38.25 0.32
CA ILE A 280 -1.57 39.10 1.48
C ILE A 280 -0.24 39.41 2.16
N ASP A 281 0.07 40.70 2.30
CA ASP A 281 1.32 41.19 2.89
C ASP A 281 1.06 42.34 3.87
N ALA A 282 2.13 42.83 4.51
CA ALA A 282 2.05 43.89 5.50
C ALA A 282 1.41 45.19 4.96
N SER A 283 1.43 45.42 3.64
CA SER A 283 0.89 46.63 3.03
C SER A 283 -0.63 46.57 2.82
N ASN A 284 -1.22 45.36 2.73
CA ASN A 284 -2.62 45.18 2.36
C ASN A 284 -3.47 44.42 3.39
N VAL A 285 -2.86 43.76 4.39
CA VAL A 285 -3.55 42.90 5.37
C VAL A 285 -4.71 43.62 6.07
N SER A 286 -4.52 44.86 6.52
CA SER A 286 -5.58 45.62 7.20
C SER A 286 -6.72 46.02 6.26
N ALA A 287 -6.42 46.32 5.00
CA ALA A 287 -7.42 46.72 4.02
C ALA A 287 -8.29 45.54 3.56
N GLU A 288 -7.66 44.38 3.37
CA GLU A 288 -8.32 43.19 2.82
C GLU A 288 -8.99 42.33 3.91
N LEU A 289 -8.38 42.22 5.10
CA LEU A 289 -8.80 41.28 6.15
C LEU A 289 -9.15 41.98 7.48
N GLY A 290 -9.20 43.31 7.50
CA GLY A 290 -9.56 44.09 8.69
C GLY A 290 -10.93 43.75 9.28
N THR A 291 -11.89 43.39 8.44
CA THR A 291 -13.21 42.91 8.91
C THR A 291 -13.08 41.55 9.59
N MET A 292 -12.28 40.63 9.03
CA MET A 292 -12.10 39.29 9.59
C MET A 292 -11.38 39.33 10.95
N MET A 293 -10.41 40.23 11.12
CA MET A 293 -9.79 40.47 12.44
C MET A 293 -10.83 40.94 13.46
N LYS A 294 -11.76 41.83 13.08
CA LYS A 294 -12.87 42.22 13.97
C LYS A 294 -13.81 41.06 14.29
N VAL A 295 -14.05 40.13 13.36
CA VAL A 295 -14.85 38.93 13.64
C VAL A 295 -14.16 38.07 14.69
N ALA A 296 -12.85 37.83 14.55
CA ALA A 296 -12.05 37.07 15.51
C ALA A 296 -12.05 37.70 16.90
N GLU A 297 -11.92 39.02 16.99
CA GLU A 297 -11.88 39.75 18.26
C GLU A 297 -13.23 39.84 18.96
N ASN A 298 -14.32 39.97 18.20
CA ASN A 298 -15.65 40.29 18.74
C ASN A 298 -16.62 39.11 18.79
N THR A 299 -16.19 37.92 18.35
CA THR A 299 -17.03 36.71 18.35
C THR A 299 -16.26 35.51 18.88
N THR A 300 -16.97 34.42 19.20
CA THR A 300 -16.37 33.13 19.54
C THR A 300 -16.21 32.21 18.32
N ALA A 301 -16.55 32.70 17.12
CA ALA A 301 -16.45 31.92 15.89
C ALA A 301 -14.98 31.76 15.49
N ILE A 302 -14.66 30.65 14.84
CA ILE A 302 -13.35 30.47 14.22
C ILE A 302 -13.28 31.37 12.98
N ALA A 303 -12.46 32.41 13.04
CA ALA A 303 -12.16 33.28 11.91
C ALA A 303 -11.05 32.67 11.05
N VAL A 304 -11.30 32.49 9.76
CA VAL A 304 -10.33 31.92 8.81
C VAL A 304 -10.14 32.87 7.63
N ALA A 305 -8.89 33.15 7.29
CA ALA A 305 -8.51 33.79 6.03
C ALA A 305 -7.89 32.74 5.10
N ILE A 306 -8.47 32.57 3.91
CA ILE A 306 -7.90 31.74 2.85
C ILE A 306 -7.39 32.64 1.74
N CYS A 307 -6.12 32.50 1.37
CA CYS A 307 -5.49 33.34 0.35
C CYS A 307 -4.46 32.57 -0.48
N THR A 308 -4.00 33.14 -1.60
CA THR A 308 -3.03 32.42 -2.45
C THR A 308 -1.69 32.26 -1.72
N GLU A 309 -1.23 33.31 -1.06
CA GLU A 309 0.01 33.34 -0.29
C GLU A 309 -0.09 34.42 0.81
N VAL A 310 0.59 34.21 1.93
CA VAL A 310 0.67 35.18 3.03
C VAL A 310 2.13 35.44 3.43
N GLY A 311 2.53 36.71 3.45
CA GLY A 311 3.84 37.13 3.96
C GLY A 311 3.94 36.95 5.48
N ALA A 312 5.15 36.74 6.00
CA ALA A 312 5.38 36.45 7.42
C ALA A 312 4.79 37.51 8.36
N ASP A 313 5.00 38.80 8.09
CA ASP A 313 4.47 39.90 8.91
C ASP A 313 2.94 39.96 8.89
N ALA A 314 2.33 39.69 7.73
CA ALA A 314 0.86 39.64 7.61
C ALA A 314 0.28 38.43 8.34
N ARG A 315 0.94 37.28 8.25
CA ARG A 315 0.57 36.07 8.99
C ARG A 315 0.62 36.33 10.49
N GLN A 316 1.70 36.92 10.99
CA GLN A 316 1.81 37.30 12.39
C GLN A 316 0.69 38.26 12.81
N THR A 317 0.42 39.30 12.03
CA THR A 317 -0.65 40.27 12.31
C THR A 317 -2.01 39.59 12.42
N LEU A 318 -2.33 38.66 11.51
CA LEU A 318 -3.60 37.93 11.49
C LEU A 318 -3.71 36.95 12.67
N GLU A 319 -2.65 36.21 12.97
CA GLU A 319 -2.62 35.23 14.06
C GLU A 319 -2.71 35.93 15.43
N GLU A 320 -2.08 37.09 15.62
CA GLU A 320 -2.20 37.93 16.82
C GLU A 320 -3.64 38.44 17.03
N ALA A 321 -4.37 38.72 15.94
CA ALA A 321 -5.78 39.07 15.98
C ALA A 321 -6.72 37.86 16.13
N GLY A 322 -6.19 36.63 16.22
CA GLY A 322 -6.97 35.40 16.36
C GLY A 322 -7.52 34.82 15.05
N VAL A 323 -7.07 35.30 13.89
CA VAL A 323 -7.46 34.79 12.56
C VAL A 323 -6.54 33.63 12.16
N ARG A 324 -7.13 32.49 11.80
CA ARG A 324 -6.37 31.35 11.23
C ARG A 324 -6.12 31.59 9.75
N VAL A 325 -4.87 31.42 9.30
CA VAL A 325 -4.50 31.66 7.89
C VAL A 325 -4.17 30.36 7.17
N ILE A 326 -4.81 30.13 6.03
CA ILE A 326 -4.55 29.00 5.13
C ILE A 326 -4.18 29.57 3.75
N ASP A 327 -2.95 29.35 3.32
CA ASP A 327 -2.50 29.67 1.96
C ASP A 327 -2.68 28.48 1.01
N ASP A 328 -2.42 28.65 -0.29
CA ASP A 328 -2.53 27.55 -1.27
C ASP A 328 -1.62 26.37 -0.91
N ALA A 329 -0.42 26.63 -0.39
CA ALA A 329 0.48 25.58 0.11
C ALA A 329 -0.12 24.84 1.32
N GLY A 330 -0.84 25.55 2.19
CA GLY A 330 -1.61 25.01 3.31
C GLY A 330 -2.77 24.14 2.85
N LEU A 331 -3.55 24.61 1.87
CA LEU A 331 -4.62 23.81 1.24
C LEU A 331 -4.04 22.55 0.63
N GLU A 332 -2.94 22.65 -0.13
CA GLU A 332 -2.30 21.50 -0.78
C GLU A 332 -1.88 20.43 0.23
N ARG A 333 -1.24 20.83 1.34
CA ARG A 333 -0.83 19.90 2.41
C ARG A 333 -2.02 19.16 3.00
N GLN A 334 -3.15 19.83 3.18
CA GLN A 334 -4.34 19.21 3.73
C GLN A 334 -5.03 18.28 2.73
N LEU A 335 -5.13 18.69 1.47
CA LEU A 335 -5.76 17.89 0.40
C LEU A 335 -4.99 16.58 0.13
N ARG A 336 -3.66 16.56 0.29
CA ARG A 336 -2.86 15.32 0.20
C ARG A 336 -3.22 14.26 1.25
N LEU A 337 -3.90 14.65 2.32
CA LEU A 337 -4.37 13.73 3.36
C LEU A 337 -5.83 13.33 3.18
N TRP A 338 -6.51 13.87 2.17
CA TRP A 338 -7.91 13.55 1.90
C TRP A 338 -8.00 12.37 0.94
N ASP A 339 -8.84 11.40 1.30
CA ASP A 339 -9.24 10.35 0.38
C ASP A 339 -10.01 10.92 -0.83
N TYR A 340 -10.15 10.07 -1.85
CA TYR A 340 -10.92 10.39 -3.05
C TYR A 340 -12.34 10.89 -2.73
N HIS A 341 -13.02 10.30 -1.76
CA HIS A 341 -14.41 10.65 -1.46
C HIS A 341 -14.56 12.05 -0.88
N LYS A 342 -13.64 12.47 -0.01
CA LYS A 342 -13.60 13.82 0.55
C LYS A 342 -13.22 14.85 -0.50
N GLN A 343 -12.24 14.54 -1.37
CA GLN A 343 -11.91 15.38 -2.53
C GLN A 343 -13.10 15.50 -3.49
N ASN A 344 -13.77 14.40 -3.81
CA ASN A 344 -14.94 14.41 -4.69
C ASN A 344 -16.09 15.22 -4.06
N ARG A 345 -16.30 15.13 -2.75
CA ARG A 345 -17.27 15.97 -2.03
C ARG A 345 -16.96 17.47 -2.17
N ALA A 346 -15.69 17.84 -2.13
CA ALA A 346 -15.25 19.22 -2.33
C ALA A 346 -15.49 19.68 -3.77
N LEU A 347 -15.22 18.83 -4.76
CA LEU A 347 -15.55 19.08 -6.17
C LEU A 347 -17.05 19.35 -6.36
N HIS A 348 -17.92 18.50 -5.81
CA HIS A 348 -19.37 18.74 -5.81
C HIS A 348 -19.76 20.07 -5.12
N GLY A 349 -19.01 20.48 -4.08
CA GLY A 349 -19.17 21.77 -3.43
C GLY A 349 -18.84 22.94 -4.37
N MET A 350 -17.73 22.85 -5.10
CA MET A 350 -17.32 23.85 -6.08
C MET A 350 -18.31 23.95 -7.25
N VAL A 351 -18.78 22.82 -7.79
CA VAL A 351 -19.83 22.77 -8.82
C VAL A 351 -21.12 23.41 -8.30
N HIS A 352 -21.53 23.08 -7.06
CA HIS A 352 -22.72 23.68 -6.45
C HIS A 352 -22.60 25.21 -6.33
N PHE A 353 -21.43 25.72 -5.93
CA PHE A 353 -21.18 27.15 -5.84
C PHE A 353 -21.37 27.83 -7.19
N PHE A 354 -20.73 27.33 -8.25
CA PHE A 354 -20.89 27.90 -9.58
C PHE A 354 -22.35 27.84 -10.06
N ALA A 355 -23.01 26.70 -9.93
CA ALA A 355 -24.34 26.49 -10.46
C ALA A 355 -25.44 27.27 -9.70
N ASN A 356 -25.38 27.31 -8.37
CA ASN A 356 -26.50 27.74 -7.53
C ASN A 356 -26.22 29.01 -6.71
N ILE A 357 -24.94 29.33 -6.46
CA ILE A 357 -24.58 30.52 -5.70
C ILE A 357 -24.19 31.63 -6.68
N GLU A 358 -23.18 31.41 -7.52
CA GLU A 358 -22.76 32.36 -8.55
C GLU A 358 -23.79 32.44 -9.71
N GLU A 359 -24.49 31.33 -9.98
CA GLU A 359 -25.40 31.14 -11.12
C GLU A 359 -24.67 31.34 -12.46
N ASN A 360 -23.50 30.71 -12.59
CA ASN A 360 -22.62 30.82 -13.75
C ASN A 360 -22.51 29.47 -14.49
N PRO A 361 -23.37 29.22 -15.50
CA PRO A 361 -23.35 27.96 -16.25
C PRO A 361 -22.05 27.76 -17.05
N ASP A 362 -21.46 28.82 -17.58
CA ASP A 362 -20.18 28.74 -18.30
C ASP A 362 -19.06 28.25 -17.37
N GLY A 363 -19.04 28.75 -16.12
CA GLY A 363 -18.09 28.32 -15.10
C GLY A 363 -18.26 26.85 -14.68
N VAL A 364 -19.51 26.37 -14.63
CA VAL A 364 -19.80 24.94 -14.43
C VAL A 364 -19.20 24.12 -15.58
N GLN A 365 -19.51 24.47 -16.83
CA GLN A 365 -19.04 23.69 -17.99
C GLN A 365 -17.51 23.73 -18.11
N ARG A 366 -16.87 24.86 -17.81
CA ARG A 366 -15.40 24.96 -17.79
C ARG A 366 -14.77 24.06 -16.73
N LEU A 367 -15.33 24.04 -15.52
CA LEU A 367 -14.87 23.14 -14.46
C LEU A 367 -15.04 21.67 -14.84
N LEU A 368 -16.21 21.28 -15.38
CA LEU A 368 -16.47 19.89 -15.76
C LEU A 368 -15.56 19.43 -16.91
N ARG A 369 -15.23 20.30 -17.88
CA ARG A 369 -14.24 19.99 -18.91
C ARG A 369 -12.86 19.73 -18.30
N PHE A 370 -12.43 20.53 -17.32
CA PHE A 370 -11.19 20.25 -16.61
C PHE A 370 -11.23 18.91 -15.87
N VAL A 371 -12.34 18.60 -15.19
CA VAL A 371 -12.50 17.32 -14.50
C VAL A 371 -12.42 16.13 -15.47
N SER A 372 -12.98 16.23 -16.67
CA SER A 372 -12.92 15.15 -17.67
C SER A 372 -11.49 14.80 -18.12
N THR A 373 -10.52 15.71 -17.96
CA THR A 373 -9.11 15.42 -18.27
C THR A 373 -8.34 14.85 -17.08
N VAL A 374 -8.92 14.87 -15.88
CA VAL A 374 -8.29 14.41 -14.63
C VAL A 374 -8.91 13.12 -14.12
N ASP A 375 -10.24 13.04 -14.09
CA ASP A 375 -11.03 11.91 -13.59
C ASP A 375 -12.22 11.70 -14.55
N PRO A 376 -12.00 11.01 -15.69
CA PRO A 376 -12.98 10.86 -16.76
C PRO A 376 -14.21 10.04 -16.36
N ASP A 377 -14.11 9.26 -15.28
CA ASP A 377 -15.20 8.42 -14.77
C ASP A 377 -15.98 9.12 -13.62
N ASN A 378 -15.68 10.38 -13.33
CA ASN A 378 -16.34 11.10 -12.25
C ASN A 378 -17.82 11.37 -12.55
N ARG A 379 -18.70 11.06 -11.60
CA ARG A 379 -20.14 11.26 -11.74
C ARG A 379 -20.58 12.72 -11.89
N VAL A 380 -19.76 13.72 -11.53
CA VAL A 380 -20.12 15.12 -11.83
C VAL A 380 -20.20 15.39 -13.34
N LEU A 381 -19.55 14.56 -14.16
CA LEU A 381 -19.54 14.66 -15.60
C LEU A 381 -20.89 14.30 -16.24
N ASP A 382 -21.83 13.70 -15.48
CA ASP A 382 -23.24 13.53 -15.89
C ASP A 382 -23.92 14.88 -16.22
N HIS A 383 -23.33 16.00 -15.78
CA HIS A 383 -23.80 17.37 -16.03
C HIS A 383 -22.98 18.12 -17.10
N LEU A 384 -21.97 17.48 -17.71
CA LEU A 384 -21.19 18.05 -18.80
C LEU A 384 -22.03 18.02 -20.08
N ILE A 385 -22.20 19.17 -20.73
CA ILE A 385 -22.92 19.25 -22.00
C ILE A 385 -21.93 18.99 -23.12
N ASP A 386 -22.27 18.03 -24.00
CA ASP A 386 -21.49 17.75 -25.20
C ASP A 386 -21.58 18.95 -26.16
N PRO A 387 -20.45 19.53 -26.62
CA PRO A 387 -20.46 20.62 -27.59
C PRO A 387 -21.30 20.33 -28.85
N ASP A 388 -21.42 19.06 -29.26
CA ASP A 388 -22.20 18.70 -30.46
C ASP A 388 -23.73 18.88 -30.28
N THR A 389 -24.22 18.86 -29.04
CA THR A 389 -25.64 19.10 -28.71
C THR A 389 -26.05 20.58 -28.68
N GLN A 390 -25.11 21.52 -28.70
CA GLN A 390 -25.44 22.96 -28.66
C GLN A 390 -25.91 23.48 -30.04
N THR A 391 -25.40 22.89 -31.13
CA THR A 391 -25.75 23.26 -32.51
C THR A 391 -27.19 22.96 -32.90
N SER A 392 -27.90 22.08 -32.19
CA SER A 392 -29.27 21.68 -32.50
C SER A 392 -30.34 22.49 -31.76
N LEU A 393 -30.00 23.13 -30.63
CA LEU A 393 -30.92 23.94 -29.83
C LEU A 393 -30.94 25.42 -30.24
N ASP A 394 -29.83 25.96 -30.77
CA ASP A 394 -29.77 27.32 -31.31
C ASP A 394 -30.37 27.44 -32.73
N GLN A 395 -30.88 26.34 -33.30
CA GLN A 395 -31.55 26.29 -34.61
C GLN A 395 -33.08 26.16 -34.54
N THR A 396 -33.67 26.28 -33.35
CA THR A 396 -35.14 26.29 -33.12
C THR A 396 -35.55 27.51 -32.34
#